data_AF-A0A3D9HGV4-F1
#
_entry.id   AF-A0A3D9HGV4-F1
#
_cell.length_a   1.000
_cell.length_b   1.000
_cell.length_c   1.000
_cell.angle_alpha   90.00
_cell.angle_beta   90.00
_cell.angle_gamma   90.00
#
_symmetry.space_group_name_H-M   'P 1'
#
loop_
_entity.id
_entity.type
_entity.pdbx_description
1 polymer ?
#
loop_
_entity_poly.entity_id
_entity_poly.type
_entity_poly.pdbx_seq_one_letter_code
_entity_poly.pdbx_strand_id
1 'polypeptide(L)'
;MRNIILSLVFTSAFGHIVFSQAEHSDGKVVKGVASNDMIIYGSDTCHYCTDTKMFLEEKHIKFIYYDVDVNLEKQKEMLEKLQKAGIPLDAISLPVVDLIGKLKMNNVANFEGFLKSLIQKTK
;
A
#
# COMPACT_ATOMS: atom_id res chain seq x y z
N MET A 1 -20.88 -58.79 -18.85
CA MET A 1 -22.20 -59.20 -18.32
C MET A 1 -22.36 -58.63 -16.92
N ARG A 2 -23.44 -57.86 -16.70
CA ARG A 2 -24.17 -57.64 -15.42
C ARG A 2 -23.47 -56.79 -14.33
N ASN A 3 -23.76 -55.50 -14.25
CA ASN A 3 -24.86 -54.78 -13.53
C ASN A 3 -24.60 -54.50 -12.03
N ILE A 4 -24.55 -53.19 -11.73
CA ILE A 4 -25.28 -52.40 -10.71
C ILE A 4 -25.37 -52.93 -9.26
N ILE A 5 -24.79 -52.18 -8.31
CA ILE A 5 -25.33 -51.89 -6.95
C ILE A 5 -24.78 -50.49 -6.55
N LEU A 6 -25.55 -49.40 -6.62
CA LEU A 6 -26.43 -48.82 -5.58
C LEU A 6 -25.71 -48.33 -4.30
N SER A 7 -25.71 -47.00 -4.16
CA SER A 7 -25.80 -46.22 -2.91
C SER A 7 -24.67 -46.28 -1.90
N LEU A 8 -24.05 -45.12 -1.65
CA LEU A 8 -24.01 -44.53 -0.31
C LEU A 8 -23.78 -43.02 -0.42
N VAL A 9 -24.87 -42.30 -0.20
CA VAL A 9 -24.93 -40.87 0.01
C VAL A 9 -24.07 -40.54 1.24
N PHE A 10 -22.93 -39.87 1.04
CA PHE A 10 -22.16 -39.31 2.14
C PHE A 10 -22.60 -37.86 2.34
N THR A 11 -23.72 -37.68 3.04
CA THR A 11 -24.12 -36.40 3.63
C THR A 11 -23.20 -36.10 4.81
N SER A 12 -22.01 -35.58 4.53
CA SER A 12 -21.22 -34.89 5.57
C SER A 12 -21.71 -33.45 5.64
N ALA A 13 -22.57 -33.21 6.63
CA ALA A 13 -22.96 -31.89 7.09
C ALA A 13 -21.70 -31.07 7.37
N PHE A 14 -21.42 -30.07 6.52
CA PHE A 14 -20.49 -29.00 6.84
C PHE A 14 -21.11 -28.16 7.97
N GLY A 15 -20.78 -28.53 9.19
CA GLY A 15 -21.06 -27.72 10.36
C GLY A 15 -20.37 -26.37 10.20
N HIS A 16 -21.18 -25.31 10.11
CA HIS A 16 -20.74 -23.93 10.20
C HIS A 16 -20.14 -23.70 11.60
N ILE A 17 -18.81 -23.82 11.72
CA ILE A 17 -18.09 -23.19 12.83
C ILE A 17 -17.93 -21.71 12.46
N VAL A 18 -18.85 -20.91 12.95
CA VAL A 18 -18.76 -19.45 12.95
C VAL A 18 -17.65 -19.07 13.93
N PHE A 19 -16.48 -18.70 13.41
CA PHE A 19 -15.42 -18.09 14.20
C PHE A 19 -15.72 -16.60 14.34
N SER A 20 -16.49 -16.23 15.37
CA SER A 20 -16.70 -14.83 15.74
C SER A 20 -15.54 -14.38 16.62
N GLN A 21 -14.47 -13.86 16.01
CA GLN A 21 -13.52 -13.04 16.76
C GLN A 21 -14.03 -11.60 16.77
N ALA A 22 -14.47 -11.16 17.94
CA ALA A 22 -14.59 -9.76 18.27
C ALA A 22 -13.17 -9.24 18.52
N GLU A 23 -12.61 -8.50 17.56
CA GLU A 23 -11.41 -7.71 17.80
C GLU A 23 -11.78 -6.24 17.89
N HIS A 24 -11.59 -5.71 19.09
CA HIS A 24 -11.38 -4.30 19.34
C HIS A 24 -9.99 -3.96 18.77
N SER A 25 -9.98 -3.37 17.58
CA SER A 25 -8.83 -2.63 17.07
C SER A 25 -9.35 -1.30 16.57
N ASP A 26 -9.20 -0.29 17.43
CA ASP A 26 -9.26 1.12 17.04
C ASP A 26 -8.01 1.40 16.17
N GLY A 27 -8.12 0.98 14.93
CA GLY A 27 -7.15 1.15 13.87
C GLY A 27 -7.99 1.30 12.63
N LYS A 28 -8.20 2.55 12.21
CA LYS A 28 -8.95 2.96 11.02
C LYS A 28 -8.40 2.27 9.77
N VAL A 29 -8.80 1.03 9.55
CA VAL A 29 -8.64 0.30 8.29
C VAL A 29 -9.60 0.97 7.32
N VAL A 30 -9.05 1.86 6.49
CA VAL A 30 -9.73 2.37 5.30
C VAL A 30 -9.86 1.21 4.32
N LYS A 31 -10.87 0.38 4.52
CA LYS A 31 -11.32 -0.64 3.56
C LYS A 31 -12.16 0.09 2.51
N GLY A 32 -11.58 0.40 1.35
CA GLY A 32 -12.32 1.07 0.28
C GLY A 32 -11.53 1.42 -0.98
N VAL A 33 -11.54 0.46 -1.92
CA VAL A 33 -11.31 0.61 -3.38
C VAL A 33 -9.87 0.50 -3.87
N ALA A 34 -9.63 -0.62 -4.56
CA ALA A 34 -8.48 -0.91 -5.39
C ALA A 34 -8.54 -0.10 -6.70
N SER A 35 -7.90 1.07 -6.68
CA SER A 35 -7.09 1.64 -7.77
C SER A 35 -6.38 2.88 -7.21
N ASN A 36 -5.55 2.67 -6.18
CA ASN A 36 -4.72 3.75 -5.67
C ASN A 36 -3.50 3.85 -6.58
N ASP A 37 -3.52 4.81 -7.49
CA ASP A 37 -2.44 5.07 -8.44
C ASP A 37 -1.18 5.65 -7.77
N MET A 38 -1.26 5.93 -6.46
CA MET A 38 -0.22 6.55 -5.66
C MET A 38 0.11 5.70 -4.43
N ILE A 39 1.34 5.20 -4.38
CA ILE A 39 1.91 4.53 -3.20
C ILE A 39 3.00 5.43 -2.64
N ILE A 40 3.00 5.62 -1.32
CA ILE A 40 3.99 6.41 -0.60
C ILE A 40 4.75 5.48 0.33
N TYR A 41 6.03 5.38 0.10
CA TYR A 41 6.98 4.77 1.03
C TYR A 41 7.58 5.89 1.88
N GLY A 42 7.31 5.85 3.18
CA GLY A 42 7.73 6.88 4.12
C GLY A 42 8.04 6.30 5.49
N SER A 43 8.18 7.17 6.47
CA SER A 43 8.34 6.82 7.88
C SER A 43 7.55 7.80 8.72
N ASP A 44 6.84 7.31 9.74
CA ASP A 44 6.10 8.18 10.66
C ASP A 44 7.02 9.03 11.55
N THR A 45 8.33 8.77 11.54
CA THR A 45 9.35 9.60 12.20
C THR A 45 9.96 10.68 11.28
N CYS A 46 9.63 10.66 9.99
CA CYS A 46 10.13 11.61 9.01
C CYS A 46 9.15 12.76 8.76
N HIS A 47 9.57 13.99 9.11
CA HIS A 47 8.74 15.19 8.95
C HIS A 47 8.19 15.39 7.53
N TYR A 48 9.01 15.18 6.49
CA TYR A 48 8.54 15.31 5.10
C TYR A 48 7.53 14.23 4.71
N CYS A 49 7.58 13.04 5.32
CA CYS A 49 6.62 11.97 5.07
C CYS A 49 5.27 12.31 5.69
N THR A 50 5.27 12.74 6.95
CA THR A 50 4.05 13.15 7.65
C THR A 50 3.36 14.32 6.95
N ASP A 51 4.14 15.31 6.51
CA ASP A 51 3.62 16.47 5.81
C ASP A 51 3.05 16.11 4.43
N THR A 52 3.71 15.20 3.71
CA THR A 52 3.19 14.70 2.42
C THR A 52 1.87 13.95 2.59
N LYS A 53 1.78 13.11 3.64
CA LYS A 53 0.56 12.39 4.00
C LYS A 53 -0.58 13.37 4.30
N MET A 54 -0.33 14.35 5.18
CA MET A 54 -1.32 15.38 5.53
C MET A 54 -1.76 16.19 4.31
N PHE A 55 -0.82 16.65 3.48
CA PHE A 55 -1.12 17.42 2.27
C PHE A 55 -2.08 16.70 1.31
N LEU A 56 -1.91 15.39 1.14
CA LEU A 56 -2.77 14.58 0.26
C LEU A 56 -4.13 14.29 0.92
N GLU A 57 -4.16 14.04 2.23
CA GLU A 57 -5.39 13.85 3.00
C GLU A 57 -6.28 15.11 2.98
N GLU A 58 -5.70 16.28 3.19
CA GLU A 58 -6.37 17.59 3.12
C GLU A 58 -6.98 17.88 1.75
N LYS A 59 -6.37 17.34 0.69
CA LYS A 59 -6.86 17.46 -0.70
C LYS A 59 -7.80 16.33 -1.11
N HIS A 60 -8.10 15.42 -0.20
CA HIS A 60 -8.90 14.22 -0.47
C HIS A 60 -8.36 13.37 -1.63
N ILE A 61 -7.04 13.36 -1.80
CA ILE A 61 -6.36 12.49 -2.76
C ILE A 61 -6.19 11.12 -2.13
N LYS A 62 -6.60 10.07 -2.83
CA LYS A 62 -6.43 8.69 -2.36
C LYS A 62 -5.00 8.22 -2.63
N PHE A 63 -4.39 7.60 -1.62
CA PHE A 63 -3.06 7.00 -1.70
C PHE A 63 -2.98 5.80 -0.75
N ILE A 64 -1.96 4.98 -0.92
CA ILE A 64 -1.53 3.97 0.05
C ILE A 64 -0.24 4.47 0.69
N TYR A 65 -0.14 4.40 2.02
CA TYR A 65 1.07 4.76 2.74
C TYR A 65 1.63 3.52 3.45
N TYR A 66 2.92 3.30 3.29
CA TYR A 66 3.68 2.27 3.97
C TYR A 66 4.80 2.91 4.77
N ASP A 67 4.79 2.70 6.08
CA ASP A 67 5.92 2.99 6.93
C ASP A 67 7.00 1.90 6.74
N VAL A 68 8.12 2.29 6.11
CA VAL A 68 9.21 1.37 5.78
C VAL A 68 10.16 1.09 6.95
N ASP A 69 10.02 1.77 8.08
CA ASP A 69 10.80 1.48 9.28
C ASP A 69 10.26 0.24 9.99
N VAL A 70 8.94 0.03 9.92
CA VAL A 70 8.26 -1.11 10.55
C VAL A 70 7.81 -2.18 9.56
N ASN A 71 7.67 -1.84 8.27
CA ASN A 71 7.28 -2.77 7.22
C ASN A 71 8.45 -3.15 6.32
N LEU A 72 9.20 -4.18 6.71
CA LEU A 72 10.38 -4.66 5.98
C LEU A 72 10.06 -5.16 4.57
N GLU A 73 8.87 -5.72 4.33
CA GLU A 73 8.47 -6.15 2.98
C GLU A 73 8.32 -4.95 2.04
N LYS A 74 7.69 -3.88 2.52
CA LYS A 74 7.50 -2.65 1.74
C LYS A 74 8.78 -1.83 1.61
N GLN A 75 9.67 -1.90 2.60
CA GLN A 75 11.03 -1.39 2.46
C GLN A 75 11.77 -2.07 1.30
N LYS A 76 11.76 -3.41 1.24
CA LYS A 76 12.37 -4.17 0.13
C LYS A 76 11.74 -3.81 -1.21
N GLU A 77 10.42 -3.75 -1.27
CA GLU A 77 9.68 -3.34 -2.47
C GLU A 77 10.12 -1.95 -2.97
N MET A 78 10.26 -0.97 -2.07
CA MET A 78 10.74 0.38 -2.40
C MET A 78 12.16 0.33 -2.98
N LEU A 79 13.08 -0.37 -2.32
CA LEU A 79 14.48 -0.47 -2.75
C LEU A 79 14.59 -1.14 -4.14
N GLU A 80 13.85 -2.23 -4.37
CA GLU A 80 13.83 -2.90 -5.67
C GLU A 80 13.29 -1.99 -6.79
N LYS A 81 12.26 -1.20 -6.51
CA LYS A 81 11.71 -0.24 -7.48
C LYS A 81 12.73 0.83 -7.83
N LEU A 82 13.42 1.39 -6.83
CA LEU A 82 14.48 2.39 -7.03
C LEU A 82 15.63 1.82 -7.88
N GLN A 83 16.09 0.61 -7.57
CA GLN A 83 17.14 -0.07 -8.33
C GLN A 83 16.73 -0.31 -9.79
N LYS A 84 15.51 -0.81 -10.02
CA LYS A 84 14.97 -1.02 -11.39
C LYS A 84 14.84 0.28 -12.17
N ALA A 85 14.60 1.41 -11.48
CA ALA A 85 14.58 2.75 -12.08
C ALA A 85 15.99 3.35 -12.27
N GLY A 86 17.07 2.65 -11.87
CA GLY A 86 18.44 3.15 -11.97
C GLY A 86 18.76 4.26 -10.97
N ILE A 87 17.96 4.42 -9.93
CA ILE A 87 18.18 5.42 -8.87
C ILE A 87 19.16 4.83 -7.85
N PRO A 88 20.28 5.49 -7.57
CA PRO A 88 21.26 4.97 -6.62
C PRO A 88 20.72 5.08 -5.18
N LEU A 89 20.97 4.05 -4.37
CA LEU A 89 20.36 3.92 -3.03
C LEU A 89 20.90 4.95 -2.01
N ASP A 90 22.05 5.55 -2.27
CA ASP A 90 22.63 6.63 -1.46
C ASP A 90 21.97 8.00 -1.73
N ALA A 91 21.21 8.13 -2.82
CA ALA A 91 20.48 9.34 -3.18
C ALA A 91 19.00 9.32 -2.72
N ILE A 92 18.60 8.34 -1.91
CA ILE A 92 17.22 8.22 -1.45
C ILE A 92 16.84 9.42 -0.59
N SER A 93 15.73 10.07 -0.95
CA SER A 93 15.12 11.12 -0.15
C SER A 93 13.65 10.78 0.11
N LEU A 94 13.33 10.51 1.37
CA LEU A 94 11.97 10.19 1.77
C LEU A 94 11.06 11.45 1.81
N PRO A 95 9.75 11.30 1.51
CA PRO A 95 9.11 10.07 1.04
C PRO A 95 9.44 9.74 -0.43
N VAL A 96 9.44 8.44 -0.75
CA VAL A 96 9.45 7.95 -2.14
C VAL A 96 8.01 7.67 -2.54
N VAL A 97 7.53 8.34 -3.59
CA VAL A 97 6.18 8.22 -4.13
C VAL A 97 6.24 7.48 -5.46
N ASP A 98 5.48 6.40 -5.57
CA ASP A 98 5.27 5.66 -6.81
C ASP A 98 3.93 6.05 -7.44
N LEU A 99 4.00 6.67 -8.63
CA LEU A 99 2.86 7.05 -9.45
C LEU A 99 2.78 6.13 -10.67
N ILE A 100 2.27 4.92 -10.49
CA ILE A 100 2.15 3.89 -11.55
C ILE A 100 3.50 3.64 -12.25
N GLY A 101 4.53 3.31 -11.48
CA GLY A 101 5.90 3.07 -11.94
C GLY A 101 6.76 4.32 -12.10
N LYS A 102 6.18 5.52 -12.01
CA LYS A 102 6.94 6.78 -12.02
C LYS A 102 7.30 7.18 -10.60
N LEU A 103 8.54 6.90 -10.21
CA LEU A 103 9.05 7.23 -8.89
C LEU A 103 9.37 8.73 -8.78
N LYS A 104 8.94 9.34 -7.68
CA LYS A 104 9.31 10.69 -7.26
C LYS A 104 9.83 10.63 -5.83
N MET A 105 10.86 11.43 -5.55
CA MET A 105 11.41 11.60 -4.21
C MET A 105 11.30 13.05 -3.80
N ASN A 106 11.33 13.30 -2.50
CA ASN A 106 11.37 14.65 -1.98
C ASN A 106 12.62 15.42 -2.46
N ASN A 107 12.48 16.74 -2.56
CA ASN A 107 13.60 17.66 -2.62
C ASN A 107 13.50 18.63 -1.43
N VAL A 108 14.41 18.49 -0.46
CA VAL A 108 14.47 19.32 0.75
C VAL A 108 14.55 20.82 0.42
N ALA A 109 15.26 21.21 -0.64
CA ALA A 109 15.38 22.61 -1.05
C ALA A 109 14.10 23.17 -1.69
N ASN A 110 13.19 22.30 -2.15
CA ASN A 110 11.95 22.69 -2.81
C ASN A 110 10.81 21.71 -2.49
N PHE A 111 10.53 21.53 -1.21
CA PHE A 111 9.52 20.57 -0.75
C PHE A 111 8.12 20.93 -1.26
N GLU A 112 7.77 22.22 -1.27
CA GLU A 112 6.48 22.68 -1.81
C GLU A 112 6.32 22.33 -3.31
N GLY A 113 7.40 22.49 -4.10
CA GLY A 113 7.42 22.08 -5.49
C GLY A 113 7.22 20.58 -5.67
N PHE A 114 7.85 19.76 -4.80
CA PHE A 114 7.62 18.33 -4.74
C PHE A 114 6.13 18.02 -4.49
N LEU A 115 5.51 18.59 -3.44
CA LEU A 115 4.11 18.38 -3.09
C LEU A 115 3.16 18.75 -4.25
N LYS A 116 3.35 19.92 -4.86
CA LYS A 116 2.56 20.34 -6.03
C LYS A 116 2.67 19.36 -7.19
N SER A 117 3.85 18.79 -7.39
CA SER A 117 4.08 17.82 -8.47
C SER A 117 3.31 16.51 -8.30
N LEU A 118 2.85 16.17 -7.09
CA LEU A 118 2.08 14.94 -6.82
C LEU A 118 0.63 15.03 -7.30
N ILE A 119 0.09 16.25 -7.41
CA ILE A 119 -1.32 16.50 -7.77
C ILE A 119 -1.48 17.06 -9.18
N GLN A 120 -0.39 17.38 -9.88
CA GLN A 120 -0.43 17.86 -11.25
C GLN A 120 -0.80 16.71 -12.19
N LYS A 121 -1.93 16.85 -12.91
CA LYS A 121 -2.27 15.94 -14.00
C LYS A 121 -1.23 16.12 -15.11
N THR A 122 -0.59 15.02 -15.50
CA THR A 122 0.26 15.03 -16.70
C THR A 122 -0.68 15.27 -17.88
N LYS A 123 -0.52 16.42 -18.56
CA LYS A 123 -1.34 16.80 -19.72
C LYS A 123 -0.97 15.97 -20.94
#